data_AF-E8U6U6-F1
#
_entry.id   AF-E8U6U6-F1
#
_cell.length_a   1.000
_cell.length_b   1.000
_cell.length_c   1.000
_cell.angle_alpha   90.00
_cell.angle_beta   90.00
_cell.angle_gamma   90.00
#
_symmetry.space_group_name_H-M   'P 1'
#
loop_
_entity.id
_entity.type
_entity.pdbx_description
1 polymer ?
#
loop_
_entity_poly.entity_id
_entity_poly.type
_entity_poly.pdbx_seq_one_letter_code
_entity_poly.pdbx_strand_id
1 'polypeptide(L)'
;MKLHHLLFGTTCALALAACSPQEGGTKPPTPGNGSTTINGLFVCTSGNTDPRCAAPDTQKAGAIGKGAPIWQGGLYDRIIGGQLVGDTLYAAVEYGGRSAESPETNNQLGAIVGINVKTGDRTLLAGQDVLGNKKGSGHGLNGIRDVKVLPDGNFLVIVDVSSTDPTYLIKVNATTGDRTVVWTSRPNQPDSPITSGEDTCPSNAGPTSSAYTKLDWKLGVDGNAAYLTFSESPAGSGFGIAKVNLSTAKCSIVTRYLINGESTVGSGDVIPQNTGSLAGLFLSGGKAYVNSFPNDGLMEVDLQSGARRLIAARASSGKYPSRGSGEDVDHGAMLKFGQDFMISNASASESYAKLQRVTPAGVRSAVNLVSGPASRNIQSVDQPIFTDGQLIYMGFDHALLAIDPSNGNSNIISQ
;
A
#
# COMPACT_ATOMS: atom_id res chain seq x y z
N MET A 1 -67.48 -25.56 7.52
CA MET A 1 -68.92 -25.63 7.20
C MET A 1 -69.16 -24.78 5.95
N LYS A 2 -69.95 -25.29 5.00
CA LYS A 2 -70.25 -24.71 3.67
C LYS A 2 -71.02 -23.37 3.73
N LEU A 3 -71.17 -22.75 2.55
CA LEU A 3 -72.12 -21.70 2.06
C LEU A 3 -71.42 -20.35 1.79
N HIS A 4 -71.62 -19.59 0.69
CA HIS A 4 -72.55 -19.55 -0.48
C HIS A 4 -71.80 -18.80 -1.63
N HIS A 5 -71.80 -19.17 -2.91
CA HIS A 5 -72.83 -19.12 -3.97
C HIS A 5 -73.55 -17.77 -4.21
N LEU A 6 -73.30 -17.15 -5.38
CA LEU A 6 -74.26 -16.72 -6.43
C LEU A 6 -73.47 -15.87 -7.48
N LEU A 7 -73.25 -16.21 -8.77
CA LEU A 7 -74.08 -16.61 -9.94
C LEU A 7 -75.00 -15.50 -10.49
N PHE A 8 -74.71 -15.06 -11.72
CA PHE A 8 -75.55 -14.72 -12.90
C PHE A 8 -74.61 -13.98 -13.89
N GLY A 9 -74.36 -14.36 -15.14
CA GLY A 9 -75.17 -15.05 -16.13
C GLY A 9 -75.54 -14.04 -17.22
N THR A 10 -75.04 -14.21 -18.45
CA THR A 10 -75.78 -14.24 -19.74
C THR A 10 -74.86 -13.88 -20.92
N THR A 11 -74.90 -14.76 -21.92
CA THR A 11 -74.25 -14.79 -23.24
C THR A 11 -74.74 -13.72 -24.22
N CYS A 12 -73.87 -13.29 -25.14
CA CYS A 12 -74.24 -13.13 -26.55
C CYS A 12 -73.01 -13.24 -27.46
N ALA A 13 -73.08 -14.15 -28.44
CA ALA A 13 -72.08 -14.37 -29.47
C ALA A 13 -72.29 -13.38 -30.62
N LEU A 14 -71.21 -12.92 -31.25
CA LEU A 14 -71.16 -12.58 -32.69
C LEU A 14 -69.71 -12.48 -33.17
N ALA A 15 -69.51 -13.00 -34.37
CA ALA A 15 -68.23 -13.22 -35.04
C ALA A 15 -67.76 -12.00 -35.87
N LEU A 16 -66.51 -12.12 -36.36
CA LEU A 16 -65.87 -11.41 -37.48
C LEU A 16 -65.31 -10.01 -37.20
N ALA A 17 -63.97 -9.90 -37.17
CA ALA A 17 -63.17 -9.36 -38.29
C ALA A 17 -61.73 -9.08 -37.81
N ALA A 18 -60.75 -9.45 -38.63
CA ALA A 18 -59.35 -9.16 -38.42
C ALA A 18 -59.06 -7.66 -38.53
N CYS A 19 -58.31 -7.11 -37.58
CA CYS A 19 -57.40 -5.97 -37.77
C CYS A 19 -56.39 -6.00 -36.62
N SER A 20 -55.10 -6.06 -36.98
CA SER A 20 -53.97 -5.96 -36.06
C SER A 20 -53.74 -4.50 -35.69
N PRO A 21 -53.78 -4.08 -34.42
CA PRO A 21 -53.27 -2.78 -34.01
C PRO A 21 -51.80 -2.93 -33.60
N GLN A 22 -50.91 -2.18 -34.27
CA GLN A 22 -49.59 -1.88 -33.73
C GLN A 22 -49.78 -1.07 -32.44
N GLU A 23 -49.53 -1.69 -31.29
CA GLU A 23 -49.29 -0.97 -30.04
C GLU A 23 -47.92 -0.28 -30.13
N GLY A 24 -47.94 0.97 -30.58
CA GLY A 24 -46.88 1.93 -30.35
C GLY A 24 -46.83 2.33 -28.87
N GLY A 25 -46.44 1.39 -28.01
CA GLY A 25 -46.06 1.71 -26.64
C GLY A 25 -44.67 2.34 -26.66
N THR A 26 -44.60 3.68 -26.59
CA THR A 26 -43.36 4.36 -26.21
C THR A 26 -43.01 3.92 -24.79
N LYS A 27 -42.11 2.94 -24.68
CA LYS A 27 -41.46 2.56 -23.44
C LYS A 27 -40.91 3.85 -22.81
N PRO A 28 -41.16 4.14 -21.51
CA PRO A 28 -40.49 5.22 -20.82
C PRO A 28 -38.99 5.05 -21.08
N PRO A 29 -38.24 6.10 -21.42
CA PRO A 29 -36.80 5.96 -21.62
C PRO A 29 -36.24 5.31 -20.37
N THR A 30 -35.64 4.12 -20.54
CA THR A 30 -34.78 3.53 -19.52
C THR A 30 -33.86 4.66 -19.09
N PRO A 31 -33.76 4.99 -17.78
CA PRO A 31 -32.81 5.99 -17.32
C PRO A 31 -31.47 5.62 -17.93
N GLY A 32 -30.97 6.46 -18.84
CA GLY A 32 -29.68 6.22 -19.42
C GLY A 32 -28.70 6.20 -18.25
N ASN A 33 -27.98 5.09 -18.09
CA ASN A 33 -26.79 5.02 -17.24
C ASN A 33 -25.71 5.93 -17.87
N GLY A 34 -26.00 7.23 -17.96
CA GLY A 34 -25.07 8.28 -18.33
C GLY A 34 -24.11 8.41 -17.18
N SER A 35 -23.13 7.51 -17.15
CA SER A 35 -22.05 7.56 -16.18
C SER A 35 -21.30 8.85 -16.42
N THR A 36 -21.55 9.84 -15.57
CA THR A 36 -20.73 11.05 -15.53
C THR A 36 -19.37 10.67 -14.98
N THR A 37 -18.30 11.08 -15.65
CA THR A 37 -16.95 10.94 -15.14
C THR A 37 -16.44 12.28 -14.64
N ILE A 38 -15.75 12.29 -13.50
CA ILE A 38 -15.03 13.44 -12.96
C ILE A 38 -13.58 13.01 -12.83
N ASN A 39 -12.65 13.74 -13.45
CA ASN A 39 -11.23 13.39 -13.45
C ASN A 39 -10.95 11.94 -13.92
N GLY A 40 -11.76 11.44 -14.86
CA GLY A 40 -11.67 10.06 -15.37
C GLY A 40 -12.26 8.99 -14.45
N LEU A 41 -12.76 9.36 -13.26
CA LEU A 41 -13.46 8.46 -12.35
C LEU A 41 -14.97 8.48 -12.59
N PHE A 42 -15.58 7.30 -12.63
CA PHE A 42 -17.02 7.10 -12.51
C PHE A 42 -17.53 7.75 -11.23
N VAL A 43 -18.63 8.50 -11.30
CA VAL A 43 -19.29 9.05 -10.11
C VAL A 43 -20.16 7.96 -9.48
N CYS A 44 -19.76 7.48 -8.30
CA CYS A 44 -20.50 6.45 -7.59
C CYS A 44 -21.65 7.04 -6.77
N THR A 45 -22.87 6.93 -7.28
CA THR A 45 -24.08 7.29 -6.52
C THR A 45 -24.62 6.10 -5.72
N SER A 46 -25.39 6.38 -4.67
CA SER A 46 -26.14 5.34 -3.94
C SER A 46 -27.02 4.55 -4.91
N GLY A 47 -26.94 3.22 -4.86
CA GLY A 47 -27.70 2.32 -5.75
C GLY A 47 -27.01 1.99 -7.09
N ASN A 48 -25.82 2.53 -7.36
CA ASN A 48 -25.05 2.11 -8.53
C ASN A 48 -24.63 0.63 -8.41
N THR A 49 -25.02 -0.18 -9.40
CA THR A 49 -24.69 -1.61 -9.48
C THR A 49 -23.37 -1.88 -10.21
N ASP A 50 -22.69 -0.85 -10.73
CA ASP A 50 -21.38 -0.98 -11.34
C ASP A 50 -20.40 -1.56 -10.29
N PRO A 51 -19.69 -2.66 -10.61
CA PRO A 51 -18.73 -3.27 -9.69
C PRO A 51 -17.64 -2.28 -9.23
N ARG A 52 -17.32 -1.24 -10.01
CA ARG A 52 -16.38 -0.17 -9.61
C ARG A 52 -16.86 0.65 -8.42
N CYS A 53 -18.16 0.69 -8.17
CA CYS A 53 -18.80 1.45 -7.11
C CYS A 53 -19.25 0.62 -5.89
N ALA A 54 -19.11 -0.70 -5.99
CA ALA A 54 -19.37 -1.63 -4.90
C ALA A 54 -18.20 -1.65 -3.90
N ALA A 55 -18.44 -2.14 -2.68
CA ALA A 55 -17.34 -2.53 -1.82
C ALA A 55 -16.54 -3.67 -2.49
N PRO A 56 -15.21 -3.76 -2.26
CA PRO A 56 -14.45 -4.95 -2.60
C PRO A 56 -15.13 -6.19 -2.01
N ASP A 57 -15.20 -7.22 -2.83
CA ASP A 57 -15.88 -8.49 -2.60
C ASP A 57 -15.02 -9.60 -3.21
N THR A 58 -14.54 -10.53 -2.38
CA THR A 58 -13.71 -11.65 -2.81
C THR A 58 -14.40 -12.52 -3.86
N GLN A 59 -15.75 -12.59 -3.87
CA GLN A 59 -16.50 -13.30 -4.91
C GLN A 59 -16.43 -12.62 -6.28
N LYS A 60 -15.98 -11.37 -6.33
CA LYS A 60 -15.78 -10.57 -7.55
C LYS A 60 -14.31 -10.36 -7.88
N ALA A 61 -13.40 -11.09 -7.25
CA ALA A 61 -11.99 -11.06 -7.62
C ALA A 61 -11.83 -11.35 -9.12
N GLY A 62 -11.06 -10.52 -9.81
CA GLY A 62 -10.88 -10.58 -11.27
C GLY A 62 -11.96 -9.88 -12.09
N ALA A 63 -13.01 -9.33 -11.49
CA ALA A 63 -14.14 -8.74 -12.23
C ALA A 63 -13.81 -7.41 -12.92
N ILE A 64 -12.75 -6.71 -12.48
CA ILE A 64 -12.34 -5.42 -13.03
C ILE A 64 -10.89 -5.51 -13.51
N GLY A 65 -10.68 -5.35 -14.82
CA GLY A 65 -9.40 -5.56 -15.47
C GLY A 65 -9.12 -7.04 -15.76
N LYS A 66 -8.21 -7.31 -16.70
CA LYS A 66 -7.77 -8.67 -17.10
C LYS A 66 -6.55 -9.13 -16.32
N GLY A 67 -6.24 -10.42 -16.40
CA GLY A 67 -5.10 -11.04 -15.71
C GLY A 67 -5.47 -11.60 -14.34
N ALA A 68 -4.55 -12.36 -13.74
CA ALA A 68 -4.76 -13.03 -12.47
C ALA A 68 -5.20 -12.03 -11.39
N PRO A 69 -6.24 -12.33 -10.60
CA PRO A 69 -6.72 -11.42 -9.56
C PRO A 69 -5.70 -11.27 -8.44
N ILE A 70 -5.82 -10.16 -7.69
CA ILE A 70 -5.01 -9.92 -6.50
C ILE A 70 -5.43 -10.91 -5.41
N TRP A 71 -6.73 -11.15 -5.23
CA TRP A 71 -7.22 -12.21 -4.34
C TRP A 71 -7.36 -13.54 -5.06
N GLN A 72 -6.74 -14.57 -4.50
CA GLN A 72 -6.73 -15.92 -5.04
C GLN A 72 -7.11 -16.97 -3.98
N GLY A 73 -7.73 -16.52 -2.88
CA GLY A 73 -8.20 -17.37 -1.79
C GLY A 73 -7.26 -17.45 -0.57
N GLY A 74 -6.12 -16.76 -0.60
CA GLY A 74 -5.22 -16.65 0.55
C GLY A 74 -5.70 -15.61 1.58
N LEU A 75 -5.36 -15.84 2.85
CA LEU A 75 -5.72 -14.94 3.96
C LEU A 75 -5.05 -13.56 3.89
N TYR A 76 -3.96 -13.44 3.13
CA TYR A 76 -3.13 -12.23 3.07
C TYR A 76 -2.86 -11.79 1.62
N ASP A 77 -3.73 -12.17 0.70
CA ASP A 77 -3.59 -11.82 -0.72
C ASP A 77 -3.81 -10.32 -0.93
N ARG A 78 -2.76 -9.50 -0.91
CA ARG A 78 -2.90 -8.03 -0.89
C ARG A 78 -1.75 -7.30 -1.54
N ILE A 79 -2.04 -6.08 -2.00
CA ILE A 79 -1.01 -5.10 -2.37
C ILE A 79 -0.45 -4.52 -1.07
N ILE A 80 0.87 -4.62 -0.85
CA ILE A 80 1.51 -4.17 0.39
C ILE A 80 2.49 -3.01 0.18
N GLY A 81 2.91 -2.80 -1.07
CA GLY A 81 3.83 -1.76 -1.49
C GLY A 81 3.86 -1.62 -3.01
N GLY A 82 4.68 -0.70 -3.51
CA GLY A 82 4.79 -0.46 -4.95
C GLY A 82 5.31 0.91 -5.35
N GLN A 83 5.30 1.13 -6.66
CA GLN A 83 5.58 2.43 -7.27
C GLN A 83 4.76 2.58 -8.55
N LEU A 84 4.10 3.73 -8.68
CA LEU A 84 3.45 4.13 -9.93
C LEU A 84 4.47 4.83 -10.84
N VAL A 85 4.63 4.35 -12.08
CA VAL A 85 5.42 5.00 -13.12
C VAL A 85 4.57 5.06 -14.39
N GLY A 86 4.27 6.29 -14.83
CA GLY A 86 3.27 6.51 -15.89
C GLY A 86 1.91 5.91 -15.48
N ASP A 87 1.30 5.13 -16.37
CA ASP A 87 0.02 4.46 -16.12
C ASP A 87 0.17 3.06 -15.48
N THR A 88 1.37 2.64 -15.08
CA THR A 88 1.60 1.30 -14.52
C THR A 88 2.03 1.38 -13.07
N LEU A 89 1.20 0.83 -12.18
CA LEU A 89 1.58 0.53 -10.81
C LEU A 89 2.35 -0.79 -10.79
N TYR A 90 3.64 -0.73 -10.44
CA TYR A 90 4.42 -1.90 -10.09
C TYR A 90 4.12 -2.22 -8.62
N ALA A 91 3.25 -3.19 -8.39
CA ALA A 91 2.76 -3.58 -7.07
C ALA A 91 3.57 -4.75 -6.50
N ALA A 92 3.96 -4.64 -5.23
CA ALA A 92 4.38 -5.76 -4.42
C ALA A 92 3.13 -6.46 -3.86
N VAL A 93 2.88 -7.68 -4.30
CA VAL A 93 1.71 -8.48 -3.90
C VAL A 93 2.17 -9.64 -3.04
N GLU A 94 1.68 -9.68 -1.80
CA GLU A 94 1.83 -10.81 -0.89
C GLU A 94 0.70 -11.80 -1.19
N TYR A 95 1.03 -13.10 -1.31
CA TYR A 95 0.06 -14.17 -1.56
C TYR A 95 0.17 -15.24 -0.47
N GLY A 96 -0.95 -15.76 0.03
CA GLY A 96 -0.98 -16.90 0.97
C GLY A 96 -0.47 -16.62 2.40
N GLY A 97 0.12 -15.45 2.64
CA GLY A 97 0.69 -15.07 3.94
C GLY A 97 2.09 -15.59 4.19
N ARG A 98 2.67 -15.13 5.30
CA ARG A 98 4.00 -15.54 5.76
C ARG A 98 3.92 -16.96 6.34
N SER A 99 4.11 -18.01 5.54
CA SER A 99 4.45 -19.32 6.10
C SER A 99 5.89 -19.27 6.61
N ALA A 100 6.09 -19.66 7.88
CA ALA A 100 7.38 -19.66 8.56
C ALA A 100 8.37 -20.73 8.05
N GLU A 101 8.03 -21.42 6.95
CA GLU A 101 8.93 -22.39 6.35
C GLU A 101 10.00 -21.65 5.54
N SER A 102 11.25 -22.11 5.68
CA SER A 102 12.45 -21.49 5.13
C SER A 102 12.27 -20.98 3.68
N PRO A 103 12.73 -19.75 3.37
CA PRO A 103 12.61 -19.15 2.03
C PRO A 103 13.26 -19.99 0.91
N GLU A 104 14.08 -20.99 1.26
CA GLU A 104 14.83 -21.79 0.29
C GLU A 104 14.08 -23.01 -0.25
N THR A 105 13.07 -23.56 0.45
CA THR A 105 12.56 -24.90 0.09
C THR A 105 11.08 -25.02 -0.27
N ASN A 106 10.18 -24.09 0.08
CA ASN A 106 8.77 -24.20 -0.38
C ASN A 106 7.92 -22.92 -0.42
N ASN A 107 8.40 -21.76 0.04
CA ASN A 107 7.59 -20.53 0.03
C ASN A 107 8.03 -19.55 -1.06
N GLN A 108 7.58 -19.83 -2.30
CA GLN A 108 7.81 -18.95 -3.45
C GLN A 108 6.71 -17.90 -3.65
N LEU A 109 5.62 -17.97 -2.87
CA LEU A 109 4.45 -17.11 -3.02
C LEU A 109 4.80 -15.65 -2.75
N GLY A 110 4.40 -14.79 -3.67
CA GLY A 110 4.73 -13.37 -3.68
C GLY A 110 5.17 -12.94 -5.06
N ALA A 111 4.74 -11.76 -5.49
CA ALA A 111 4.93 -11.33 -6.86
C ALA A 111 5.15 -9.82 -6.99
N ILE A 112 5.79 -9.46 -8.09
CA ILE A 112 5.68 -8.13 -8.67
C ILE A 112 4.59 -8.20 -9.74
N VAL A 113 3.54 -7.41 -9.59
CA VAL A 113 2.44 -7.32 -10.55
C VAL A 113 2.40 -5.92 -11.14
N GLY A 114 2.43 -5.82 -12.46
CA GLY A 114 2.15 -4.57 -13.15
C GLY A 114 0.65 -4.38 -13.30
N ILE A 115 0.10 -3.29 -12.76
CA ILE A 115 -1.33 -2.95 -12.85
C ILE A 115 -1.47 -1.67 -13.67
N ASN A 116 -2.13 -1.75 -14.82
CA ASN A 116 -2.48 -0.54 -15.58
C ASN A 116 -3.58 0.21 -14.84
N VAL A 117 -3.30 1.42 -14.35
CA VAL A 117 -4.24 2.17 -13.50
C VAL A 117 -5.39 2.83 -14.26
N LYS A 118 -5.42 2.72 -15.60
CA LYS A 118 -6.54 3.18 -16.42
C LYS A 118 -7.48 2.04 -16.80
N THR A 119 -6.96 0.83 -17.04
CA THR A 119 -7.77 -0.33 -17.45
C THR A 119 -8.03 -1.35 -16.34
N GLY A 120 -7.19 -1.38 -15.31
CA GLY A 120 -7.19 -2.41 -14.27
C GLY A 120 -6.45 -3.69 -14.66
N ASP A 121 -5.88 -3.77 -15.86
CA ASP A 121 -5.23 -4.98 -16.36
C ASP A 121 -3.95 -5.28 -15.57
N ARG A 122 -3.78 -6.56 -15.21
CA ARG A 122 -2.72 -7.09 -14.36
C ARG A 122 -1.79 -7.98 -15.17
N THR A 123 -0.49 -7.83 -14.96
CA THR A 123 0.55 -8.67 -15.57
C THR A 123 1.52 -9.15 -14.51
N LEU A 124 1.77 -10.46 -14.44
CA LEU A 124 2.83 -11.01 -13.59
C LEU A 124 4.21 -10.62 -14.17
N LEU A 125 5.00 -9.89 -13.39
CA LEU A 125 6.32 -9.40 -13.81
C LEU A 125 7.46 -10.22 -13.23
N ALA A 126 7.31 -10.75 -12.01
CA ALA A 126 8.24 -11.68 -11.36
C ALA A 126 7.57 -12.39 -10.18
N GLY A 127 8.11 -13.54 -9.79
CA GLY A 127 7.64 -14.29 -8.62
C GLY A 127 6.64 -15.37 -8.98
N GLN A 128 5.80 -15.73 -8.01
CA GLN A 128 4.81 -16.80 -8.15
C GLN A 128 3.51 -16.45 -7.41
N ASP A 129 2.38 -16.76 -8.05
CA ASP A 129 1.04 -16.64 -7.46
C ASP A 129 0.52 -17.99 -6.91
N VAL A 130 -0.63 -18.01 -6.24
CA VAL A 130 -1.15 -19.25 -5.61
C VAL A 130 -1.67 -20.26 -6.63
N LEU A 131 -1.92 -19.82 -7.87
CA LEU A 131 -2.32 -20.67 -8.99
C LEU A 131 -1.13 -21.37 -9.65
N GLY A 132 0.10 -21.09 -9.19
CA GLY A 132 1.32 -21.67 -9.72
C GLY A 132 1.87 -20.97 -10.96
N ASN A 133 1.29 -19.83 -11.36
CA ASN A 133 1.88 -19.00 -12.40
C ASN A 133 3.19 -18.43 -11.89
N LYS A 134 4.27 -18.64 -12.64
CA LYS A 134 5.63 -18.24 -12.24
C LYS A 134 6.31 -17.46 -13.35
N LYS A 135 7.03 -16.41 -12.97
CA LYS A 135 7.91 -15.67 -13.88
C LYS A 135 9.28 -15.42 -13.24
N GLY A 136 10.32 -15.75 -14.00
CA GLY A 136 11.71 -15.62 -13.61
C GLY A 136 12.22 -16.72 -12.66
N SER A 137 13.53 -16.68 -12.44
CA SER A 137 14.28 -17.57 -11.55
C SER A 137 14.97 -16.79 -10.40
N GLY A 138 15.67 -17.49 -9.50
CA GLY A 138 16.37 -16.86 -8.36
C GLY A 138 15.58 -16.84 -7.05
N HIS A 139 16.00 -15.97 -6.11
CA HIS A 139 15.47 -15.89 -4.75
C HIS A 139 13.94 -15.70 -4.70
N GLY A 140 13.25 -16.36 -3.75
CA GLY A 140 11.80 -16.23 -3.54
C GLY A 140 11.35 -14.81 -3.19
N LEU A 141 10.07 -14.50 -3.41
CA LEU A 141 9.47 -13.20 -3.05
C LEU A 141 8.46 -13.33 -1.89
N ASN A 142 8.49 -14.45 -1.15
CA ASN A 142 7.72 -14.56 0.10
C ASN A 142 8.16 -13.47 1.07
N GLY A 143 7.18 -12.76 1.63
CA GLY A 143 7.43 -11.63 2.50
C GLY A 143 7.92 -10.36 1.80
N ILE A 144 7.68 -10.21 0.49
CA ILE A 144 7.87 -8.94 -0.21
C ILE A 144 7.13 -7.81 0.52
N ARG A 145 7.80 -6.65 0.68
CA ARG A 145 7.24 -5.48 1.40
C ARG A 145 7.08 -4.26 0.50
N ASP A 146 7.95 -4.08 -0.47
CA ASP A 146 7.89 -2.95 -1.39
C ASP A 146 8.68 -3.25 -2.67
N VAL A 147 8.37 -2.50 -3.72
CA VAL A 147 9.09 -2.54 -5.00
C VAL A 147 9.30 -1.11 -5.51
N LYS A 148 10.50 -0.85 -6.02
CA LYS A 148 10.87 0.39 -6.70
C LYS A 148 11.48 0.09 -8.06
N VAL A 149 11.20 0.95 -9.03
CA VAL A 149 11.80 0.94 -10.36
C VAL A 149 13.13 1.67 -10.29
N LEU A 150 14.18 1.02 -10.75
CA LEU A 150 15.54 1.56 -10.84
C LEU A 150 15.70 2.38 -12.14
N PRO A 151 16.71 3.28 -12.22
CA PRO A 151 16.98 4.06 -13.43
C PRO A 151 17.26 3.22 -14.69
N ASP A 152 17.72 1.98 -14.53
CA ASP A 152 17.96 1.03 -15.63
C ASP A 152 16.69 0.26 -16.06
N GLY A 153 15.53 0.59 -15.48
CA GLY A 153 14.24 -0.05 -15.75
C GLY A 153 14.02 -1.37 -15.02
N ASN A 154 15.01 -1.89 -14.29
CA ASN A 154 14.85 -3.07 -13.44
C ASN A 154 14.11 -2.70 -12.15
N PHE A 155 13.76 -3.71 -11.36
CA PHE A 155 13.15 -3.50 -10.04
C PHE A 155 14.16 -3.73 -8.92
N LEU A 156 13.99 -3.01 -7.83
CA LEU A 156 14.55 -3.34 -6.53
C LEU A 156 13.39 -3.66 -5.59
N VAL A 157 13.45 -4.81 -4.94
CA VAL A 157 12.47 -5.22 -3.94
C VAL A 157 13.13 -5.43 -2.59
N ILE A 158 12.36 -5.15 -1.54
CA ILE A 158 12.70 -5.55 -0.17
C ILE A 158 11.83 -6.74 0.23
N VAL A 159 12.46 -7.75 0.78
CA VAL A 159 11.82 -8.95 1.32
C VAL A 159 12.17 -9.09 2.80
N ASP A 160 11.15 -9.17 3.65
CA ASP A 160 11.26 -9.41 5.10
C ASP A 160 10.25 -10.50 5.50
N VAL A 161 10.73 -11.73 5.70
CA VAL A 161 9.87 -12.89 5.98
C VAL A 161 9.40 -12.87 7.45
N SER A 162 10.33 -12.78 8.39
CA SER A 162 10.04 -12.88 9.82
C SER A 162 10.91 -11.95 10.67
N SER A 163 10.67 -11.90 11.98
CA SER A 163 11.52 -11.13 12.91
C SER A 163 12.91 -11.73 13.16
N THR A 164 13.15 -12.96 12.72
CA THR A 164 14.41 -13.69 12.93
C THR A 164 15.22 -13.84 11.65
N ASP A 165 14.56 -13.84 10.49
CA ASP A 165 15.22 -13.99 9.19
C ASP A 165 15.91 -12.69 8.74
N PRO A 166 16.93 -12.78 7.87
CA PRO A 166 17.47 -11.62 7.18
C PRO A 166 16.42 -10.89 6.35
N THR A 167 16.59 -9.58 6.25
CA THR A 167 15.95 -8.77 5.22
C THR A 167 16.82 -8.76 3.98
N TYR A 168 16.21 -9.00 2.82
CA TYR A 168 16.91 -9.03 1.54
C TYR A 168 16.53 -7.82 0.68
N LEU A 169 17.55 -7.22 0.04
CA LEU A 169 17.35 -6.42 -1.16
C LEU A 169 17.65 -7.26 -2.38
N ILE A 170 16.68 -7.35 -3.28
CA ILE A 170 16.75 -8.20 -4.46
C ILE A 170 16.55 -7.31 -5.69
N LYS A 171 17.50 -7.36 -6.62
CA LYS A 171 17.33 -6.77 -7.95
C LYS A 171 16.62 -7.77 -8.85
N VAL A 172 15.62 -7.29 -9.58
CA VAL A 172 14.78 -8.11 -10.46
C VAL A 172 14.86 -7.58 -11.88
N ASN A 173 15.22 -8.44 -12.83
CA ASN A 173 15.21 -8.10 -14.24
C ASN A 173 13.76 -7.87 -14.70
N ALA A 174 13.44 -6.67 -15.18
CA ALA A 174 12.05 -6.34 -15.51
C ALA A 174 11.48 -7.13 -16.70
N THR A 175 12.35 -7.63 -17.59
CA THR A 175 11.94 -8.41 -18.76
C THR A 175 11.73 -9.87 -18.39
N THR A 176 12.75 -10.52 -17.83
CA THR A 176 12.74 -11.97 -17.56
C THR A 176 12.10 -12.33 -16.23
N GLY A 177 12.07 -11.39 -15.28
CA GLY A 177 11.68 -11.63 -13.89
C GLY A 177 12.76 -12.30 -13.05
N ASP A 178 13.97 -12.51 -13.57
CA ASP A 178 15.07 -13.14 -12.82
C ASP A 178 15.54 -12.26 -11.67
N ARG A 179 15.86 -12.92 -10.54
CA ARG A 179 16.08 -12.27 -9.25
C ARG A 179 17.47 -12.54 -8.73
N THR A 180 18.15 -11.49 -8.28
CA THR A 180 19.50 -11.58 -7.69
C THR A 180 19.54 -10.78 -6.40
N VAL A 181 19.98 -11.40 -5.31
CA VAL A 181 20.22 -10.71 -4.04
C VAL A 181 21.37 -9.73 -4.24
N VAL A 182 21.15 -8.46 -3.93
CA VAL A 182 22.17 -7.39 -4.03
C VAL A 182 22.66 -6.92 -2.66
N TRP A 183 21.89 -7.17 -1.61
CA TRP A 183 22.28 -6.92 -0.22
C TRP A 183 21.40 -7.74 0.71
N THR A 184 21.93 -8.11 1.88
CA THR A 184 21.19 -8.79 2.94
C THR A 184 21.58 -8.22 4.30
N SER A 185 20.60 -8.09 5.19
CA SER A 185 20.87 -7.80 6.60
C SER A 185 21.45 -9.03 7.28
N ARG A 186 21.99 -8.88 8.50
CA ARG A 186 22.23 -10.04 9.36
C ARG A 186 20.89 -10.60 9.86
N PRO A 187 20.81 -11.93 10.10
CA PRO A 187 19.75 -12.50 10.91
C PRO A 187 19.72 -11.86 12.30
N ASN A 188 18.56 -11.81 12.93
CA ASN A 188 18.41 -11.31 14.31
C ASN A 188 18.81 -12.39 15.34
N GLN A 189 19.95 -13.05 15.11
CA GLN A 189 20.52 -14.07 15.98
C GLN A 189 21.97 -13.73 16.30
N PRO A 190 22.32 -13.57 17.59
CA PRO A 190 23.64 -13.09 18.00
C PRO A 190 24.84 -13.92 17.58
N ASP A 191 24.60 -15.22 17.39
CA ASP A 191 25.67 -16.19 17.17
C ASP A 191 25.69 -16.72 15.73
N SER A 192 24.88 -16.16 14.82
CA SER A 192 24.90 -16.58 13.43
C SER A 192 26.20 -16.11 12.75
N PRO A 193 27.00 -17.03 12.16
CA PRO A 193 28.21 -16.65 11.45
C PRO A 193 27.85 -15.77 10.24
N ILE A 194 28.61 -14.69 10.07
CA ILE A 194 28.45 -13.78 8.93
C ILE A 194 28.85 -14.52 7.66
N THR A 195 27.91 -14.82 6.78
CA THR A 195 28.25 -15.42 5.48
C THR A 195 28.68 -14.34 4.49
N SER A 196 29.51 -14.71 3.51
CA SER A 196 30.05 -13.76 2.52
C SER A 196 28.93 -13.13 1.70
N GLY A 197 28.80 -11.80 1.76
CA GLY A 197 27.72 -11.04 1.12
C GLY A 197 26.80 -10.31 2.10
N GLU A 198 26.89 -10.65 3.39
CA GLU A 198 26.26 -9.90 4.47
C GLU A 198 27.11 -8.65 4.82
N ASP A 199 26.55 -7.46 4.61
CA ASP A 199 27.13 -6.22 5.15
C ASP A 199 26.18 -5.63 6.19
N THR A 200 26.63 -5.56 7.43
CA THR A 200 25.93 -4.81 8.47
C THR A 200 26.14 -3.34 8.25
N CYS A 201 25.06 -2.58 8.28
CA CYS A 201 25.16 -1.16 8.54
C CYS A 201 26.00 -0.97 9.81
N PRO A 202 27.13 -0.24 9.74
CA PRO A 202 28.05 -0.15 10.86
C PRO A 202 27.31 0.35 12.10
N SER A 203 27.39 -0.40 13.21
CA SER A 203 26.91 0.08 14.49
C SER A 203 27.92 1.12 14.98
N ASN A 204 27.57 2.41 14.90
CA ASN A 204 28.43 3.47 15.46
C ASN A 204 28.50 3.42 17.00
N ALA A 205 27.80 2.49 17.64
CA ALA A 205 27.74 2.32 19.09
C ALA A 205 28.71 1.23 19.57
N GLY A 206 29.98 1.31 19.18
CA GLY A 206 31.05 0.43 19.67
C GLY A 206 30.83 -1.08 19.42
N PRO A 207 31.85 -1.92 19.72
CA PRO A 207 31.77 -3.37 19.53
C PRO A 207 30.83 -4.09 20.50
N THR A 208 30.26 -3.39 21.50
CA THR A 208 29.46 -3.99 22.58
C THR A 208 27.95 -3.77 22.45
N SER A 209 27.48 -2.93 21.52
CA SER A 209 26.05 -2.89 21.20
C SER A 209 25.77 -3.84 20.03
N SER A 210 25.29 -5.02 20.38
CA SER A 210 24.62 -6.00 19.52
C SER A 210 23.26 -5.47 19.02
N ALA A 211 23.23 -4.22 18.59
CA ALA A 211 22.05 -3.56 18.07
C ALA A 211 21.76 -4.11 16.66
N TYR A 212 21.01 -5.21 16.59
CA TYR A 212 20.44 -5.71 15.34
C TYR A 212 19.47 -4.65 14.82
N THR A 213 19.78 -3.99 13.72
CA THR A 213 18.83 -3.09 13.05
C THR A 213 17.87 -3.96 12.26
N LYS A 214 16.65 -4.17 12.77
CA LYS A 214 15.60 -4.77 11.93
C LYS A 214 15.11 -3.69 10.98
N LEU A 215 15.19 -3.96 9.68
CA LEU A 215 14.67 -3.05 8.69
C LEU A 215 13.14 -3.07 8.71
N ASP A 216 12.55 -1.89 8.65
CA ASP A 216 11.11 -1.69 8.56
C ASP A 216 10.65 -1.80 7.10
N TRP A 217 9.34 -1.79 6.87
CA TRP A 217 8.70 -2.29 5.65
C TRP A 217 8.84 -1.43 4.38
N LYS A 218 9.62 -0.35 4.40
CA LYS A 218 9.57 0.67 3.33
C LYS A 218 10.92 0.92 2.68
N LEU A 219 10.88 1.03 1.36
CA LEU A 219 12.06 1.19 0.50
C LEU A 219 12.00 2.55 -0.20
N GLY A 220 13.08 3.32 -0.13
CA GLY A 220 13.33 4.46 -0.99
C GLY A 220 14.48 4.15 -1.94
N VAL A 221 14.43 4.67 -3.17
CA VAL A 221 15.57 4.59 -4.10
C VAL A 221 15.89 5.97 -4.65
N ASP A 222 17.19 6.31 -4.65
CA ASP A 222 17.73 7.49 -5.33
C ASP A 222 19.00 7.08 -6.09
N GLY A 223 18.88 6.99 -7.42
CA GLY A 223 19.96 6.53 -8.29
C GLY A 223 20.46 5.13 -7.93
N ASN A 224 21.70 5.05 -7.43
CA ASN A 224 22.38 3.81 -7.04
C ASN A 224 22.35 3.54 -5.52
N ALA A 225 21.46 4.22 -4.80
CA ALA A 225 21.29 4.07 -3.37
C ALA A 225 19.87 3.61 -3.02
N ALA A 226 19.77 2.62 -2.15
CA ALA A 226 18.54 2.25 -1.47
C ALA A 226 18.54 2.82 -0.05
N TYR A 227 17.38 3.30 0.39
CA TYR A 227 17.14 3.87 1.70
C TYR A 227 16.09 3.02 2.41
N LEU A 228 16.38 2.67 3.66
CA LEU A 228 15.60 1.72 4.44
C LEU A 228 15.37 2.33 5.80
N THR A 229 14.12 2.35 6.26
CA THR A 229 13.85 2.62 7.67
C THR A 229 14.26 1.43 8.51
N PHE A 230 14.66 1.66 9.75
CA PHE A 230 14.98 0.58 10.68
C PHE A 230 14.59 0.92 12.11
N SER A 231 14.37 -0.15 12.87
CA SER A 231 14.19 -0.15 14.30
C SER A 231 15.36 -0.89 14.95
N GLU A 232 15.89 -0.33 16.03
CA GLU A 232 16.97 -0.93 16.82
C GLU A 232 16.49 -2.17 17.59
N SER A 233 17.43 -3.07 17.92
CA SER A 233 17.19 -4.24 18.78
C SER A 233 17.82 -4.03 20.18
N PRO A 234 17.09 -4.29 21.28
CA PRO A 234 15.72 -4.80 21.35
C PRO A 234 14.73 -3.85 20.68
N ALA A 235 13.72 -4.44 20.02
CA ALA A 235 12.80 -3.74 19.14
C ALA A 235 12.27 -2.45 19.77
N GLY A 236 12.47 -1.35 19.06
CA GLY A 236 11.99 -0.03 19.49
C GLY A 236 12.88 0.66 20.50
N SER A 237 14.15 0.28 20.66
CA SER A 237 15.14 1.04 21.45
C SER A 237 15.69 2.28 20.74
N GLY A 238 15.42 2.41 19.44
CA GLY A 238 15.81 3.52 18.59
C GLY A 238 15.39 3.28 17.15
N PHE A 239 15.54 4.31 16.32
CA PHE A 239 15.04 4.34 14.95
C PHE A 239 15.98 5.12 14.06
N GLY A 240 15.91 4.84 12.76
CA GLY A 240 16.69 5.60 11.80
C GLY A 240 16.43 5.26 10.35
N ILE A 241 17.31 5.80 9.52
CA ILE A 241 17.35 5.52 8.09
C ILE A 241 18.76 5.02 7.75
N ALA A 242 18.83 3.87 7.11
CA ALA A 242 20.04 3.31 6.55
C ALA A 242 20.08 3.56 5.04
N LYS A 243 21.29 3.63 4.49
CA LYS A 243 21.57 3.77 3.06
C LYS A 243 22.46 2.61 2.62
N VAL A 244 22.00 1.87 1.62
CA VAL A 244 22.74 0.80 0.96
C VAL A 244 23.17 1.28 -0.43
N ASN A 245 24.48 1.26 -0.70
CA ASN A 245 25.02 1.47 -2.04
C ASN A 245 24.85 0.18 -2.85
N LEU A 246 24.03 0.22 -3.90
CA LEU A 246 23.65 -0.96 -4.69
C LEU A 246 24.78 -1.51 -5.56
N SER A 247 25.81 -0.72 -5.86
CA SER A 247 26.98 -1.18 -6.62
C SER A 247 28.05 -1.85 -5.77
N THR A 248 28.17 -1.47 -4.50
CA THR A 248 29.20 -1.99 -3.60
C THR A 248 28.62 -2.88 -2.51
N ALA A 249 27.30 -3.03 -2.45
CA ALA A 249 26.55 -3.64 -1.35
C ALA A 249 26.91 -3.08 0.04
N LYS A 250 27.42 -1.83 0.11
CA LYS A 250 27.86 -1.24 1.38
C LYS A 250 26.73 -0.52 2.08
N CYS A 251 26.52 -0.78 3.37
CA CYS A 251 25.55 -0.07 4.18
C CYS A 251 26.17 1.04 5.03
N SER A 252 25.43 2.14 5.24
CA SER A 252 25.76 3.26 6.10
C SER A 252 24.51 3.80 6.79
N ILE A 253 24.65 4.41 7.97
CA ILE A 253 23.54 5.05 8.69
C ILE A 253 23.44 6.51 8.28
N VAL A 254 22.26 6.94 7.82
CA VAL A 254 21.97 8.34 7.46
C VAL A 254 21.59 9.13 8.70
N THR A 255 20.66 8.59 9.49
CA THR A 255 20.22 9.20 10.75
C THR A 255 19.85 8.11 11.74
N ARG A 256 20.08 8.37 13.03
CA ARG A 256 19.77 7.43 14.12
C ARG A 256 19.54 8.16 15.42
N TYR A 257 18.48 7.77 16.11
CA TYR A 257 18.18 8.27 17.45
C TYR A 257 17.55 7.19 18.33
N LEU A 258 17.76 7.32 19.63
CA LEU A 258 17.28 6.40 20.65
C LEU A 258 15.95 6.90 21.23
N ILE A 259 15.21 6.02 21.90
CA ILE A 259 13.92 6.35 22.52
C ILE A 259 14.01 7.39 23.64
N ASN A 260 15.18 7.53 24.26
CA ASN A 260 15.45 8.58 25.24
C ASN A 260 15.61 9.98 24.58
N GLY A 261 15.51 10.06 23.25
CA GLY A 261 15.68 11.27 22.46
C GLY A 261 17.12 11.57 22.06
N GLU A 262 18.08 10.73 22.45
CA GLU A 262 19.48 10.89 22.11
C GLU A 262 19.70 10.66 20.61
N SER A 263 20.37 11.60 19.95
CA SER A 263 20.80 11.49 18.55
C SER A 263 22.18 10.89 18.49
N THR A 264 22.34 9.73 17.86
CA THR A 264 23.65 9.07 17.71
C THR A 264 24.24 9.25 16.31
N VAL A 265 23.39 9.49 15.29
CA VAL A 265 23.81 9.87 13.93
C VAL A 265 22.86 10.92 13.38
N GLY A 266 23.39 11.98 12.78
CA GLY A 266 22.61 13.14 12.40
C GLY A 266 22.29 14.05 13.58
N SER A 267 21.41 15.03 13.37
CA SER A 267 21.01 16.02 14.39
C SER A 267 19.54 16.40 14.23
N GLY A 268 19.01 17.23 15.12
CA GLY A 268 17.66 17.80 15.01
C GLY A 268 16.59 17.05 15.78
N ASP A 269 15.35 17.26 15.36
CA ASP A 269 14.17 16.76 16.07
C ASP A 269 14.13 15.22 16.08
N VAL A 270 13.49 14.66 17.11
CA VAL A 270 13.22 13.22 17.23
C VAL A 270 11.71 13.00 17.20
N ILE A 271 11.25 11.91 16.57
CA ILE A 271 9.89 11.43 16.81
C ILE A 271 9.95 10.49 18.02
N PRO A 272 9.47 10.91 19.19
CA PRO A 272 9.60 10.09 20.38
C PRO A 272 8.73 8.86 20.24
N GLN A 273 9.29 7.67 20.45
CA GLN A 273 8.56 6.42 20.40
C GLN A 273 8.70 5.71 21.75
N ASN A 274 7.58 5.36 22.39
CA ASN A 274 7.63 4.55 23.62
C ASN A 274 7.82 3.06 23.29
N THR A 275 7.31 2.64 22.12
CA THR A 275 7.47 1.36 21.42
C THR A 275 6.89 1.60 20.04
N GLY A 276 7.57 1.29 18.93
CA GLY A 276 7.01 1.59 17.62
C GLY A 276 7.89 1.20 16.44
N SER A 277 7.53 1.69 15.26
CA SER A 277 8.28 1.55 14.01
C SER A 277 8.13 2.80 13.15
N LEU A 278 8.98 2.94 12.13
CA LEU A 278 8.76 3.93 11.07
C LEU A 278 7.87 3.28 9.99
N ALA A 279 6.66 3.81 9.81
CA ALA A 279 5.60 3.18 9.00
C ALA A 279 5.70 3.54 7.51
N GLY A 280 6.19 4.73 7.19
CA GLY A 280 6.29 5.26 5.83
C GLY A 280 7.67 5.83 5.53
N LEU A 281 8.07 5.73 4.27
CA LEU A 281 9.28 6.35 3.73
C LEU A 281 8.97 6.90 2.33
N PHE A 282 9.22 8.19 2.13
CA PHE A 282 9.11 8.84 0.83
C PHE A 282 10.34 9.70 0.57
N LEU A 283 10.91 9.64 -0.63
CA LEU A 283 12.08 10.43 -1.01
C LEU A 283 11.69 11.55 -1.98
N SER A 284 12.16 12.78 -1.74
CA SER A 284 12.02 13.89 -2.67
C SER A 284 13.03 15.00 -2.41
N GLY A 285 13.75 15.40 -3.46
CA GLY A 285 14.65 16.57 -3.42
C GLY A 285 15.78 16.45 -2.40
N GLY A 286 16.45 15.29 -2.35
CA GLY A 286 17.54 15.04 -1.40
C GLY A 286 17.09 14.81 0.05
N LYS A 287 15.77 14.68 0.28
CA LYS A 287 15.18 14.47 1.60
C LYS A 287 14.41 13.16 1.65
N ALA A 288 14.41 12.53 2.82
CA ALA A 288 13.44 11.52 3.19
C ALA A 288 12.36 12.15 4.08
N TYR A 289 11.15 11.63 3.95
CA TYR A 289 10.02 11.93 4.82
C TYR A 289 9.57 10.61 5.43
N VAL A 290 9.45 10.57 6.74
CA VAL A 290 9.06 9.38 7.49
C VAL A 290 7.97 9.72 8.50
N ASN A 291 6.99 8.85 8.62
CA ASN A 291 6.02 8.88 9.71
C ASN A 291 6.23 7.69 10.66
N SER A 292 5.85 7.88 11.91
CA SER A 292 6.00 6.88 12.97
C SER A 292 4.67 6.27 13.39
N PHE A 293 4.68 5.02 13.80
CA PHE A 293 3.64 4.37 14.58
C PHE A 293 4.19 3.98 15.95
N PRO A 294 3.46 4.11 17.08
CA PRO A 294 2.12 4.66 17.29
C PRO A 294 2.11 6.13 17.72
N ASN A 295 3.29 6.78 17.77
CA ASN A 295 3.42 8.14 18.29
C ASN A 295 3.25 9.23 17.21
N ASP A 296 2.66 8.88 16.07
CA ASP A 296 1.94 9.78 15.14
C ASP A 296 2.66 11.13 14.89
N GLY A 297 3.87 11.03 14.34
CA GLY A 297 4.67 12.17 13.89
C GLY A 297 5.11 11.99 12.44
N LEU A 298 5.27 13.12 11.74
CA LEU A 298 5.87 13.22 10.41
C LEU A 298 7.17 14.03 10.50
N MET A 299 8.27 13.45 10.01
CA MET A 299 9.60 14.03 10.06
C MET A 299 10.24 14.07 8.68
N GLU A 300 10.96 15.15 8.42
CA GLU A 300 11.87 15.32 7.29
C GLU A 300 13.29 14.97 7.74
N VAL A 301 14.05 14.29 6.87
CA VAL A 301 15.46 13.95 7.07
C VAL A 301 16.23 14.38 5.84
N ASP A 302 17.26 15.20 6.01
CA ASP A 302 18.23 15.51 4.97
C ASP A 302 19.14 14.28 4.72
N LEU A 303 19.14 13.76 3.49
CA LEU A 303 19.81 12.48 3.20
C LEU A 303 21.34 12.58 3.15
N GLN A 304 21.88 13.81 3.12
CA GLN A 304 23.32 14.04 3.09
C GLN A 304 23.91 14.18 4.50
N SER A 305 23.26 14.98 5.34
CA SER A 305 23.73 15.32 6.69
C SER A 305 23.08 14.48 7.80
N GLY A 306 21.96 13.82 7.51
CA GLY A 306 21.16 13.15 8.53
C GLY A 306 20.41 14.11 9.46
N ALA A 307 20.42 15.42 9.17
CA ALA A 307 19.70 16.42 9.94
C ALA A 307 18.18 16.23 9.80
N ARG A 308 17.48 16.38 10.92
CA ARG A 308 16.05 16.06 11.05
C ARG A 308 15.25 17.30 11.42
N ARG A 309 14.03 17.34 10.90
CA ARG A 309 13.05 18.39 11.19
C ARG A 309 11.67 17.78 11.31
N LEU A 310 11.04 17.95 12.47
CA LEU A 310 9.66 17.55 12.67
C LEU A 310 8.75 18.47 11.84
N ILE A 311 7.82 17.89 11.09
CA ILE A 311 6.82 18.63 10.31
C ILE A 311 5.53 18.70 11.12
N ALA A 312 5.06 17.56 11.60
CA ALA A 312 3.80 17.44 12.34
C ALA A 312 3.96 16.40 13.45
N ALA A 313 3.40 16.70 14.62
CA ALA A 313 3.20 15.74 15.70
C ALA A 313 2.18 16.31 16.69
N ARG A 314 1.42 15.43 17.35
CA ARG A 314 0.63 15.83 18.51
C ARG A 314 1.32 15.39 19.81
N ALA A 315 1.32 16.27 20.80
CA ALA A 315 1.82 15.94 22.12
C ALA A 315 0.79 15.06 22.85
N SER A 316 0.88 13.74 22.72
CA SER A 316 -0.04 12.81 23.39
C SER A 316 0.25 12.61 24.89
N SER A 317 1.39 13.09 25.41
CA SER A 317 1.81 12.84 26.79
C SER A 317 2.57 13.99 27.49
N GLY A 318 2.51 15.22 26.95
CA GLY A 318 3.17 16.41 27.56
C GLY A 318 4.71 16.37 27.58
N LYS A 319 5.34 15.27 27.18
CA LYS A 319 6.80 15.11 27.15
C LYS A 319 7.47 15.78 25.94
N TYR A 320 6.71 16.20 24.91
CA TYR A 320 7.27 16.61 23.63
C TYR A 320 6.50 17.76 22.99
N PRO A 321 7.16 18.64 22.21
CA PRO A 321 6.51 19.78 21.58
C PRO A 321 5.53 19.30 20.51
N SER A 322 4.26 19.69 20.65
CA SER A 322 3.30 19.60 19.55
C SER A 322 3.76 20.48 18.39
N ARG A 323 3.65 19.99 17.15
CA ARG A 323 4.00 20.77 15.97
C ARG A 323 2.87 20.72 14.94
N GLY A 324 2.46 21.87 14.43
CA GLY A 324 1.30 22.00 13.56
C GLY A 324 -0.03 21.93 14.32
N SER A 325 -1.14 21.96 13.58
CA SER A 325 -2.52 21.99 14.11
C SER A 325 -3.39 20.92 13.45
N GLY A 326 -4.53 20.60 14.05
CA GLY A 326 -5.48 19.60 13.51
C GLY A 326 -5.43 18.26 14.26
N GLU A 327 -5.91 17.22 13.58
CA GLU A 327 -6.06 15.83 14.08
C GLU A 327 -4.73 15.15 14.47
N ASP A 328 -4.75 13.92 14.96
CA ASP A 328 -3.54 13.09 15.13
C ASP A 328 -2.93 12.74 13.77
N VAL A 329 -1.60 12.59 13.67
CA VAL A 329 -1.00 12.17 12.39
C VAL A 329 -1.32 10.69 12.15
N ASP A 330 -1.92 10.33 11.03
CA ASP A 330 -2.15 8.92 10.72
C ASP A 330 -0.82 8.15 10.50
N HIS A 331 -0.84 6.83 10.67
CA HIS A 331 0.36 5.99 10.72
C HIS A 331 0.44 4.90 9.65
N GLY A 332 -0.05 5.16 8.44
CA GLY A 332 0.05 4.25 7.30
C GLY A 332 1.10 4.66 6.27
N ALA A 333 0.85 4.28 5.02
CA ALA A 333 1.70 4.64 3.90
C ALA A 333 1.58 6.13 3.60
N MET A 334 2.66 6.71 3.05
CA MET A 334 2.74 8.13 2.78
C MET A 334 3.24 8.40 1.37
N LEU A 335 2.71 9.47 0.76
CA LEU A 335 3.23 10.05 -0.47
C LEU A 335 3.15 11.58 -0.43
N LYS A 336 3.80 12.23 -1.38
CA LYS A 336 3.61 13.66 -1.65
C LYS A 336 2.56 13.86 -2.74
N PHE A 337 1.58 14.72 -2.48
CA PHE A 337 0.52 15.10 -3.41
C PHE A 337 0.50 16.62 -3.56
N GLY A 338 0.99 17.13 -4.70
CA GLY A 338 1.28 18.55 -4.85
C GLY A 338 2.34 19.02 -3.84
N GLN A 339 1.98 19.98 -2.97
CA GLN A 339 2.87 20.45 -1.89
C GLN A 339 2.65 19.72 -0.57
N ASP A 340 1.58 18.93 -0.44
CA ASP A 340 1.21 18.29 0.81
C ASP A 340 1.63 16.84 0.85
N PHE A 341 1.53 16.25 2.04
CA PHE A 341 1.65 14.83 2.27
C PHE A 341 0.25 14.25 2.38
N MET A 342 0.06 13.08 1.77
CA MET A 342 -1.10 12.24 1.99
C MET A 342 -0.64 11.03 2.77
N ILE A 343 -1.37 10.70 3.83
CA ILE A 343 -1.04 9.59 4.73
C ILE A 343 -2.29 8.74 4.88
N SER A 344 -2.18 7.44 4.60
CA SER A 344 -3.26 6.50 4.89
C SER A 344 -3.26 6.11 6.37
N ASN A 345 -4.38 5.61 6.87
CA ASN A 345 -4.44 5.03 8.21
C ASN A 345 -4.23 3.50 8.11
N ALA A 346 -3.46 2.93 9.05
CA ALA A 346 -3.17 1.49 9.11
C ALA A 346 -3.78 0.82 10.36
N SER A 347 -4.81 1.41 10.97
CA SER A 347 -5.46 0.89 12.16
C SER A 347 -6.49 -0.18 11.81
N ALA A 348 -6.27 -1.39 12.32
CA ALA A 348 -7.23 -2.50 12.23
C ALA A 348 -8.54 -2.22 12.97
N SER A 349 -8.58 -1.24 13.88
CA SER A 349 -9.81 -0.87 14.60
C SER A 349 -10.71 0.06 13.80
N GLU A 350 -10.21 0.63 12.71
CA GLU A 350 -10.98 1.54 11.89
C GLU A 350 -11.68 0.80 10.76
N SER A 351 -12.93 1.20 10.59
CA SER A 351 -13.88 0.52 9.72
C SER A 351 -13.82 1.01 8.27
N TYR A 352 -13.03 2.02 7.90
CA TYR A 352 -13.07 2.60 6.55
C TYR A 352 -11.69 3.07 6.12
N ALA A 353 -11.50 3.30 4.81
CA ALA A 353 -10.29 3.94 4.32
C ALA A 353 -10.20 5.35 4.93
N LYS A 354 -9.09 5.66 5.59
CA LYS A 354 -8.79 7.03 6.01
C LYS A 354 -7.59 7.54 5.26
N LEU A 355 -7.73 8.78 4.81
CA LEU A 355 -6.67 9.52 4.18
C LEU A 355 -6.58 10.87 4.88
N GLN A 356 -5.41 11.19 5.37
CA GLN A 356 -5.12 12.47 5.96
C GLN A 356 -4.20 13.27 5.06
N ARG A 357 -4.51 14.57 4.95
CA ARG A 357 -3.64 15.56 4.34
C ARG A 357 -2.81 16.25 5.43
N VAL A 358 -1.51 16.35 5.22
CA VAL A 358 -0.59 17.10 6.08
C VAL A 358 0.16 18.12 5.23
N THR A 359 0.01 19.41 5.56
CA THR A 359 0.73 20.47 4.83
C THR A 359 2.20 20.56 5.28
N PRO A 360 3.10 21.22 4.52
CA PRO A 360 4.46 21.50 4.96
C PRO A 360 4.56 22.30 6.28
N ALA A 361 3.51 23.05 6.63
CA ALA A 361 3.38 23.78 7.89
C ALA A 361 2.90 22.88 9.05
N GLY A 362 2.60 21.60 8.79
CA GLY A 362 2.12 20.64 9.77
C GLY A 362 0.63 20.74 10.09
N VAL A 363 -0.16 21.50 9.31
CA VAL A 363 -1.63 21.49 9.42
C VAL A 363 -2.16 20.15 8.90
N ARG A 364 -2.95 19.47 9.72
CA ARG A 364 -3.51 18.13 9.50
C ARG A 364 -5.02 18.22 9.31
N SER A 365 -5.53 17.53 8.31
CA SER A 365 -6.97 17.44 8.02
C SER A 365 -7.32 16.13 7.36
N ALA A 366 -8.41 15.48 7.79
CA ALA A 366 -8.99 14.37 7.06
C ALA A 366 -9.40 14.77 5.62
N VAL A 367 -9.20 13.86 4.69
CA VAL A 367 -9.82 13.90 3.36
C VAL A 367 -11.19 13.26 3.49
N ASN A 368 -12.24 14.05 3.24
CA ASN A 368 -13.61 13.55 3.30
C ASN A 368 -13.87 12.61 2.12
N LEU A 369 -14.01 11.30 2.39
CA LEU A 369 -14.39 10.31 1.39
C LEU A 369 -15.92 10.28 1.30
N VAL A 370 -16.45 10.89 0.25
CA VAL A 370 -17.89 11.17 0.11
C VAL A 370 -18.63 10.01 -0.55
N SER A 371 -18.00 9.33 -1.52
CA SER A 371 -18.67 8.32 -2.33
C SER A 371 -17.74 7.22 -2.85
N GLY A 372 -18.35 6.09 -3.23
CA GLY A 372 -17.63 4.94 -3.77
C GLY A 372 -17.13 3.95 -2.71
N PRO A 373 -16.32 2.95 -3.11
CA PRO A 373 -15.81 1.90 -2.22
C PRO A 373 -15.08 2.43 -0.98
N ALA A 374 -14.29 3.50 -1.11
CA ALA A 374 -13.45 3.97 -0.01
C ALA A 374 -14.27 4.60 1.14
N SER A 375 -15.50 5.04 0.87
CA SER A 375 -16.43 5.57 1.88
C SER A 375 -17.16 4.49 2.68
N ARG A 376 -17.02 3.21 2.32
CA ARG A 376 -17.77 2.10 2.91
C ARG A 376 -16.98 1.41 4.02
N ASN A 377 -17.72 0.79 4.93
CA ASN A 377 -17.13 0.11 6.08
C ASN A 377 -16.43 -1.21 5.65
N ILE A 378 -15.13 -1.16 5.39
CA ILE A 378 -14.29 -2.30 5.09
C ILE A 378 -13.02 -2.18 5.96
N GLN A 379 -12.76 -3.21 6.77
CA GLN A 379 -11.55 -3.30 7.57
C GLN A 379 -10.38 -3.66 6.66
N SER A 380 -9.32 -2.86 6.64
CA SER A 380 -8.09 -3.21 5.95
C SER A 380 -6.88 -2.71 6.72
N VAL A 381 -5.94 -3.62 6.92
CA VAL A 381 -4.64 -3.34 7.54
C VAL A 381 -3.63 -3.12 6.41
N ASP A 382 -2.84 -2.06 6.51
CA ASP A 382 -1.83 -1.63 5.53
C ASP A 382 -2.43 -1.17 4.19
N GLN A 383 -2.60 0.15 4.04
CA GLN A 383 -3.14 0.76 2.83
C GLN A 383 -2.02 1.46 2.05
N PRO A 384 -1.24 0.77 1.18
CA PRO A 384 -0.23 1.44 0.39
C PRO A 384 -0.89 2.44 -0.56
N ILE A 385 -0.29 3.62 -0.68
CA ILE A 385 -0.82 4.70 -1.51
C ILE A 385 0.18 5.12 -2.59
N PHE A 386 -0.34 5.50 -3.75
CA PHE A 386 0.40 5.94 -4.94
C PHE A 386 -0.32 7.12 -5.59
N THR A 387 0.34 7.89 -6.46
CA THR A 387 -0.32 9.01 -7.16
C THR A 387 0.28 9.28 -8.52
N ASP A 388 -0.58 9.68 -9.47
CA ASP A 388 -0.18 10.26 -10.77
C ASP A 388 -0.17 11.80 -10.74
N GLY A 389 -0.37 12.39 -9.56
CA GLY A 389 -0.50 13.84 -9.34
C GLY A 389 -1.93 14.37 -9.41
N GLN A 390 -2.89 13.57 -9.91
CA GLN A 390 -4.30 13.92 -9.97
C GLN A 390 -5.13 13.04 -9.02
N LEU A 391 -4.88 11.74 -9.03
CA LEU A 391 -5.58 10.76 -8.22
C LEU A 391 -4.64 10.12 -7.20
N ILE A 392 -5.23 9.58 -6.15
CA ILE A 392 -4.55 8.73 -5.19
C ILE A 392 -5.02 7.31 -5.42
N TYR A 393 -4.09 6.42 -5.70
CA TYR A 393 -4.34 5.00 -5.81
C TYR A 393 -4.05 4.34 -4.47
N MET A 394 -4.95 3.52 -3.98
CA MET A 394 -4.83 2.90 -2.66
C MET A 394 -5.03 1.39 -2.79
N GLY A 395 -4.02 0.62 -2.41
CA GLY A 395 -4.19 -0.81 -2.17
C GLY A 395 -5.09 -0.97 -0.94
N PHE A 396 -6.17 -1.71 -1.10
CA PHE A 396 -7.19 -1.80 -0.07
C PHE A 396 -7.87 -3.16 -0.14
N ASP A 397 -7.71 -3.93 0.94
CA ASP A 397 -8.14 -5.33 1.03
C ASP A 397 -7.53 -6.17 -0.12
N HIS A 398 -8.34 -6.45 -1.13
CA HIS A 398 -8.01 -7.27 -2.29
C HIS A 398 -8.09 -6.51 -3.61
N ALA A 399 -8.16 -5.18 -3.54
CA ALA A 399 -8.42 -4.31 -4.67
C ALA A 399 -7.42 -3.15 -4.74
N LEU A 400 -7.35 -2.53 -5.91
CA LEU A 400 -6.76 -1.22 -6.09
C LEU A 400 -7.89 -0.20 -6.29
N LEU A 401 -7.96 0.78 -5.40
CA LEU A 401 -8.87 1.91 -5.51
C LEU A 401 -8.17 3.08 -6.19
N ALA A 402 -8.94 3.92 -6.87
CA ALA A 402 -8.56 5.29 -7.20
C ALA A 402 -9.47 6.25 -6.45
N ILE A 403 -8.89 7.28 -5.85
CA ILE A 403 -9.54 8.27 -4.99
C ILE A 403 -9.20 9.65 -5.56
N ASP A 404 -10.22 10.48 -5.76
CA ASP A 404 -10.04 11.88 -6.07
C ASP A 404 -10.09 12.69 -4.75
N PRO A 405 -8.94 13.19 -4.27
CA PRO A 405 -8.89 13.91 -3.00
C PRO A 405 -9.60 15.27 -3.02
N SER A 406 -9.98 15.79 -4.20
CA SER A 406 -10.67 17.08 -4.32
C SER A 406 -12.16 17.00 -4.02
N ASN A 407 -12.78 15.84 -4.23
CA ASN A 407 -14.22 15.62 -4.04
C ASN A 407 -14.57 14.38 -3.21
N GLY A 408 -13.58 13.55 -2.87
CA GLY A 408 -13.78 12.36 -2.04
C GLY A 408 -14.43 11.18 -2.76
N ASN A 409 -14.59 11.23 -4.09
CA ASN A 409 -15.12 10.13 -4.87
C ASN A 409 -14.04 9.07 -5.08
N SER A 410 -14.45 7.80 -5.10
CA SER A 410 -13.55 6.67 -5.29
C SER A 410 -14.14 5.61 -6.22
N ASN A 411 -13.28 4.81 -6.85
CA ASN A 411 -13.65 3.66 -7.68
C ASN A 411 -12.68 2.51 -7.46
N ILE A 412 -13.16 1.27 -7.63
CA ILE A 412 -12.28 0.12 -7.84
C ILE A 412 -11.74 0.19 -9.28
N ILE A 413 -10.42 0.14 -9.41
CA ILE A 413 -9.71 0.11 -10.69
C ILE A 413 -9.25 -1.29 -11.04
N SER A 414 -8.87 -2.08 -10.04
CA SER A 414 -8.45 -3.47 -10.22
C SER A 414 -8.97 -4.30 -9.06
N GLN A 415 -9.54 -5.47 -9.36
CA GLN A 415 -9.97 -6.46 -8.38
C GLN A 415 -9.66 -7.86 -8.87
#